data_AF-A0A2W0B800-F1
#
_entry.id   AF-A0A2W0B800-F1
#
_cell.length_a   1.000
_cell.length_b   1.000
_cell.length_c   1.000
_cell.angle_alpha   90.00
_cell.angle_beta   90.00
_cell.angle_gamma   90.00
#
_symmetry.space_group_name_H-M   'P 1'
#
loop_
_entity.id
_entity.type
_entity.pdbx_description
1 polymer ?
#
loop_
_entity_poly.entity_id
_entity_poly.type
_entity_poly.pdbx_seq_one_letter_code
_entity_poly.pdbx_strand_id
1 'polypeptide(L)'
;FLAPVLAKVWASGNTLEPERQSLAQTQFEFYSAHLATSNPLSQESDNTVVLHARQYLKQFNGAERIYQSMLASAARNNPEMDFNRRYAGSAQVVIDSHIVPGAFTHGGFAAMKDALGNPDRFYGVEEWVLGEASALNESKEQLGQELSDRYTKDYLNQWRDFLKAATVVRFSSVNDATNKLRLLSGNRSPLMQLFWVAAVNTKVDLPGAAKSFDAVQRVANGATEDHPIGADVQSYLTSLNGLQGNLYALAAAPEGTDLTSALNSALLAAGSARSSVGQVAQGFLIDPDGHVDSQVRKLMEDPVSAAEALVRRLATAQKLQDHPRVTQ
;
A
#
# COMPACT_ATOMS: atom_id res chain seq x y z
N PHE A 1 33.50 10.23 -43.08
CA PHE A 1 32.13 10.43 -43.58
C PHE A 1 31.06 9.91 -42.61
N LEU A 2 31.21 8.70 -42.04
CA LEU A 2 30.20 8.09 -41.14
C LEU A 2 30.12 8.69 -39.72
N ALA A 3 31.24 9.01 -39.08
CA ALA A 3 31.26 9.53 -37.70
C ALA A 3 30.32 10.74 -37.44
N PRO A 4 30.32 11.82 -38.25
CA PRO A 4 29.42 12.95 -38.02
C PRO A 4 27.94 12.60 -38.22
N VAL A 5 27.62 11.61 -39.05
CA VAL A 5 26.25 11.12 -39.22
C VAL A 5 25.81 10.32 -37.99
N LEU A 6 26.67 9.43 -37.49
CA LEU A 6 26.40 8.64 -36.27
C LEU A 6 26.25 9.54 -35.04
N ALA A 7 27.09 10.55 -34.88
CA ALA A 7 26.99 11.53 -33.80
C ALA A 7 25.65 12.28 -33.84
N LYS A 8 25.21 12.70 -35.04
CA LYS A 8 23.93 13.40 -35.23
C LYS A 8 22.72 12.51 -34.94
N VAL A 9 22.75 11.25 -35.38
CA VAL A 9 21.67 10.28 -35.13
C VAL A 9 21.63 9.87 -33.67
N TRP A 10 22.78 9.61 -33.05
CA TRP A 10 22.82 9.20 -31.65
C TRP A 10 22.41 10.31 -30.68
N ALA A 11 22.72 11.57 -31.00
CA ALA A 11 22.31 12.72 -30.21
C ALA A 11 20.83 13.11 -30.37
N SER A 12 20.06 12.45 -31.25
CA SER A 12 18.73 12.87 -31.74
C SER A 12 17.74 13.32 -30.64
N GLY A 13 17.81 14.61 -30.30
CA GLY A 13 16.90 15.29 -29.36
C GLY A 13 17.35 15.33 -27.89
N ASN A 14 18.48 14.74 -27.52
CA ASN A 14 18.92 14.66 -26.12
C ASN A 14 20.10 15.60 -25.82
N THR A 15 20.00 16.40 -24.78
CA THR A 15 21.15 17.10 -24.17
C THR A 15 22.00 16.08 -23.41
N LEU A 16 23.23 15.88 -23.88
CA LEU A 16 24.20 14.93 -23.31
C LEU A 16 25.33 15.70 -22.63
N GLU A 17 25.86 15.18 -21.53
CA GLU A 17 27.02 15.76 -20.85
C GLU A 17 28.24 15.85 -21.79
N PRO A 18 29.09 16.89 -21.67
CA PRO A 18 30.21 17.12 -22.58
C PRO A 18 31.19 15.93 -22.68
N GLU A 19 31.47 15.27 -21.54
CA GLU A 19 32.36 14.11 -21.52
C GLU A 19 31.80 12.92 -22.30
N ARG A 20 30.49 12.69 -22.19
CA ARG A 20 29.82 11.61 -22.90
C ARG A 20 29.75 11.88 -24.40
N GLN A 21 29.59 13.15 -24.80
CA GLN A 21 29.68 13.57 -26.20
C GLN A 21 31.08 13.35 -26.77
N SER A 22 32.12 13.76 -26.04
CA SER A 22 33.50 13.57 -26.46
C SER A 22 33.85 12.09 -26.60
N LEU A 23 33.45 11.24 -25.64
CA LEU A 23 33.72 9.80 -25.71
C LEU A 23 33.00 9.18 -26.91
N ALA A 24 31.72 9.47 -27.11
CA ALA A 24 30.95 8.93 -28.23
C ALA A 24 31.54 9.37 -29.58
N GLN A 25 31.98 10.62 -29.68
CA GLN A 25 32.62 11.12 -30.89
C GLN A 25 33.92 10.35 -31.20
N THR A 26 34.79 10.16 -30.20
CA THR A 26 36.01 9.34 -30.36
C THR A 26 35.69 7.90 -30.78
N GLN A 27 34.65 7.29 -30.21
CA GLN A 27 34.23 5.93 -30.58
C GLN A 27 33.69 5.86 -32.01
N PHE A 28 32.86 6.82 -32.43
CA PHE A 28 32.34 6.87 -33.80
C PHE A 28 33.45 7.11 -34.81
N GLU A 29 34.40 7.99 -34.52
CA GLU A 29 35.59 8.21 -35.36
C GLU A 29 36.42 6.93 -35.48
N PHE A 30 36.72 6.29 -34.34
CA PHE A 30 37.49 5.04 -34.30
C PHE A 30 36.84 3.93 -35.13
N TYR A 31 35.58 3.57 -34.84
CA TYR A 31 34.92 2.46 -35.51
C TYR A 31 34.57 2.77 -36.98
N SER A 32 34.24 4.02 -37.31
CA SER A 32 33.96 4.39 -38.71
C SER A 32 35.21 4.39 -39.59
N ALA A 33 36.38 4.72 -39.04
CA ALA A 33 37.66 4.59 -39.74
C ALA A 33 37.99 3.12 -40.00
N HIS A 34 37.78 2.24 -39.02
CA HIS A 34 38.05 0.80 -39.16
C HIS A 34 37.07 0.11 -40.13
N LEU A 35 35.79 0.49 -40.12
CA LEU A 35 34.77 0.00 -41.04
C LEU A 35 35.09 0.28 -42.51
N ALA A 36 35.81 1.37 -42.81
CA ALA A 36 36.22 1.70 -44.18
C ALA A 36 37.28 0.75 -44.73
N THR A 37 38.09 0.14 -43.85
CA THR A 37 39.17 -0.79 -44.21
C THR A 37 38.73 -2.25 -44.22
N SER A 38 37.87 -2.65 -43.28
CA SER A 38 37.30 -3.99 -43.24
C SER A 38 36.07 -4.00 -42.33
N ASN A 39 35.15 -4.92 -42.55
CA ASN A 39 34.13 -5.19 -41.54
C ASN A 39 34.77 -6.06 -40.45
N PRO A 40 35.01 -5.55 -39.22
CA PRO A 40 35.59 -6.36 -38.15
C PRO A 40 34.60 -7.40 -37.61
N LEU A 41 33.31 -7.29 -37.97
CA LEU A 41 32.27 -8.24 -37.63
C LEU A 41 32.12 -9.26 -38.77
N SER A 42 32.03 -10.54 -38.42
CA SER A 42 31.66 -11.59 -39.37
C SER A 42 30.31 -11.25 -40.01
N GLN A 43 30.22 -11.31 -41.34
CA GLN A 43 28.92 -11.18 -42.05
C GLN A 43 28.05 -12.42 -41.87
N GLU A 44 28.67 -13.56 -41.57
CA GLU A 44 27.97 -14.79 -41.25
C GLU A 44 27.75 -14.87 -39.74
N SER A 45 26.48 -14.93 -39.35
CA SER A 45 26.11 -15.27 -37.98
C SER A 45 26.48 -16.73 -37.73
N ASP A 46 27.23 -17.00 -36.66
CA ASP A 46 27.38 -18.35 -36.15
C ASP A 46 26.02 -18.83 -35.63
N ASN A 47 25.32 -19.59 -36.45
CA ASN A 47 23.99 -20.11 -36.12
C ASN A 47 23.98 -20.94 -34.83
N THR A 48 25.09 -21.58 -34.47
CA THR A 48 25.21 -22.36 -33.24
C THR A 48 25.24 -21.45 -32.02
N VAL A 49 26.03 -20.37 -32.07
CA VAL A 49 26.08 -19.35 -31.02
C VAL A 49 24.75 -18.61 -30.92
N VAL A 50 24.13 -18.26 -32.05
CA VAL A 50 22.80 -17.62 -32.07
C VAL A 50 21.74 -18.54 -31.45
N LEU A 51 21.73 -19.84 -31.79
CA LEU A 51 20.80 -20.81 -31.20
C LEU A 51 21.05 -21.00 -29.70
N HIS A 52 22.31 -21.11 -29.26
CA HIS A 52 22.64 -21.20 -27.84
C HIS A 52 22.24 -19.94 -27.07
N ALA A 53 22.54 -18.76 -27.60
CA ALA A 53 22.15 -17.49 -26.99
C ALA A 53 20.63 -17.36 -26.91
N ARG A 54 19.89 -17.76 -27.96
CA ARG A 54 18.42 -17.80 -27.94
C ARG A 54 17.89 -18.82 -26.94
N GLN A 55 18.46 -20.02 -26.84
CA GLN A 55 18.07 -21.00 -25.83
C GLN A 55 18.31 -20.50 -24.41
N TYR A 56 19.46 -19.87 -24.17
CA TYR A 56 19.77 -19.22 -22.89
C TYR A 56 18.79 -18.10 -22.58
N LEU A 57 18.50 -17.21 -23.54
CA LEU A 57 17.51 -16.13 -23.36
C LEU A 57 16.09 -16.67 -23.14
N LYS A 58 15.71 -17.77 -23.79
CA LYS A 58 14.43 -18.47 -23.59
C LYS A 58 14.31 -19.10 -22.19
N GLN A 59 15.41 -19.33 -21.48
CA GLN A 59 15.38 -19.80 -20.09
C GLN A 59 15.03 -18.68 -19.10
N PHE A 60 15.11 -17.40 -19.49
CA PHE A 60 14.66 -16.30 -18.64
C PHE A 60 13.15 -16.14 -18.74
N ASN A 61 12.47 -16.38 -17.61
CA ASN A 61 11.02 -16.36 -17.41
C ASN A 61 10.27 -15.31 -18.24
N GLY A 62 9.81 -15.70 -19.44
CA GLY A 62 8.96 -14.85 -20.28
C GLY A 62 7.71 -14.39 -19.52
N ALA A 63 7.14 -15.27 -18.69
CA ALA A 63 5.99 -15.00 -17.82
C ALA A 63 6.24 -13.83 -16.86
N GLU A 64 7.40 -13.79 -16.18
CA GLU A 64 7.75 -12.70 -15.25
C GLU A 64 7.80 -11.37 -15.99
N ARG A 65 8.47 -11.32 -17.14
CA ARG A 65 8.59 -10.09 -17.92
C ARG A 65 7.25 -9.62 -18.46
N ILE A 66 6.43 -10.54 -18.95
CA ILE A 66 5.07 -10.24 -19.43
C ILE A 66 4.25 -9.67 -18.27
N TYR A 67 4.32 -10.29 -17.10
CA TYR A 67 3.65 -9.81 -15.90
C TYR A 67 4.09 -8.39 -15.52
N GLN A 68 5.40 -8.12 -15.45
CA GLN A 68 5.93 -6.79 -15.15
C GLN A 68 5.53 -5.74 -16.20
N SER A 69 5.47 -6.12 -17.48
CA SER A 69 4.99 -5.25 -18.56
C SER A 69 3.50 -4.91 -18.40
N MET A 70 2.68 -5.90 -18.04
CA MET A 70 1.27 -5.69 -17.73
C MET A 70 1.09 -4.76 -16.52
N LEU A 71 1.85 -4.98 -15.43
CA LEU A 71 1.83 -4.11 -14.26
C LEU A 71 2.25 -2.67 -14.59
N ALA A 72 3.33 -2.49 -15.37
CA ALA A 72 3.79 -1.18 -15.80
C ALA A 72 2.76 -0.47 -16.69
N SER A 73 2.10 -1.20 -17.58
CA SER A 73 1.01 -0.69 -18.40
C SER A 73 -0.19 -0.26 -17.55
N ALA A 74 -0.60 -1.10 -16.60
CA ALA A 74 -1.69 -0.81 -15.68
C ALA A 74 -1.38 0.40 -14.78
N ALA A 75 -0.13 0.56 -14.34
CA ALA A 75 0.30 1.69 -13.52
C ALA A 75 0.42 3.03 -14.28
N ARG A 76 0.54 3.02 -15.62
CA ARG A 76 0.85 4.24 -16.41
C ARG A 76 -0.12 5.41 -16.16
N ASN A 77 -1.41 5.11 -16.04
CA ASN A 77 -2.46 6.13 -15.82
C ASN A 77 -3.14 5.99 -14.46
N ASN A 78 -2.62 5.13 -13.59
CA ASN A 78 -3.20 4.86 -12.28
C ASN A 78 -2.16 5.22 -11.21
N PRO A 79 -2.39 6.28 -10.41
CA PRO A 79 -1.43 6.69 -9.40
C PRO A 79 -1.32 5.64 -8.30
N GLU A 80 -0.14 5.53 -7.70
CA GLU A 80 0.06 4.75 -6.48
C GLU A 80 -0.79 5.28 -5.32
N MET A 81 -1.17 4.40 -4.40
CA MET A 81 -1.85 4.78 -3.16
C MET A 81 -0.82 4.95 -2.04
N ASP A 82 -0.50 6.21 -1.75
CA ASP A 82 0.17 6.61 -0.52
C ASP A 82 -0.88 7.29 0.37
N PHE A 83 -1.29 6.59 1.44
CA PHE A 83 -2.37 7.04 2.32
C PHE A 83 -2.05 8.36 3.00
N ASN A 84 -0.86 8.48 3.61
CA ASN A 84 -0.50 9.67 4.35
C ASN A 84 -0.25 10.88 3.45
N ARG A 85 0.19 10.67 2.20
CA ARG A 85 0.29 11.73 1.18
C ARG A 85 -1.08 12.16 0.68
N ARG A 86 -2.01 11.23 0.45
CA ARG A 86 -3.39 11.54 -0.01
C ARG A 86 -4.17 12.32 1.04
N TYR A 87 -4.07 11.94 2.31
CA TYR A 87 -4.76 12.59 3.42
C TYR A 87 -3.78 13.39 4.26
N ALA A 88 -3.46 14.61 3.81
CA ALA A 88 -2.53 15.48 4.51
C ALA A 88 -2.93 15.67 5.99
N GLY A 89 -1.96 15.48 6.89
CA GLY A 89 -2.18 15.58 8.35
C GLY A 89 -2.64 14.28 9.01
N SER A 90 -3.01 13.23 8.27
CA SER A 90 -3.38 11.91 8.81
C SER A 90 -2.30 11.30 9.70
N ALA A 91 -1.03 11.49 9.35
CA ALA A 91 0.15 11.00 10.08
C ALA A 91 0.23 11.48 11.56
N GLN A 92 -0.56 12.48 11.95
CA GLN A 92 -0.71 12.88 13.35
C GLN A 92 -1.40 11.81 14.22
N VAL A 93 -2.22 10.96 13.61
CA VAL A 93 -3.05 9.96 14.32
C VAL A 93 -3.02 8.57 13.71
N VAL A 94 -2.79 8.43 12.40
CA VAL A 94 -2.70 7.16 11.69
C VAL A 94 -1.54 7.23 10.71
N ILE A 95 -0.60 6.30 10.83
CA ILE A 95 0.54 6.16 9.93
C ILE A 95 0.37 4.86 9.16
N ASP A 96 0.60 4.91 7.85
CA ASP A 96 0.66 3.75 6.97
C ASP A 96 1.96 3.85 6.16
N SER A 97 2.83 2.86 6.29
CA SER A 97 4.13 2.85 5.61
C SER A 97 4.11 2.07 4.28
N HIS A 98 2.98 1.50 3.88
CA HIS A 98 2.88 0.67 2.70
C HIS A 98 2.25 1.44 1.54
N ILE A 99 3.04 1.68 0.50
CA ILE A 99 2.56 2.32 -0.72
C ILE A 99 2.06 1.22 -1.67
N VAL A 100 0.76 1.23 -1.97
CA VAL A 100 0.19 0.27 -2.93
C VAL A 100 0.49 0.76 -4.35
N PRO A 101 1.20 -0.03 -5.19
CA PRO A 101 1.49 0.39 -6.55
C PRO A 101 0.22 0.63 -7.37
N GLY A 102 0.29 1.57 -8.30
CA GLY A 102 -0.85 2.00 -9.11
C GLY A 102 -1.61 0.87 -9.82
N ALA A 103 -0.88 -0.17 -10.25
CA ALA A 103 -1.44 -1.37 -10.87
C ALA A 103 -2.44 -2.13 -9.98
N PHE A 104 -2.31 -2.04 -8.66
CA PHE A 104 -3.17 -2.74 -7.69
C PHE A 104 -4.23 -1.84 -7.06
N THR A 105 -4.40 -0.60 -7.55
CA THR A 105 -5.53 0.26 -7.18
C THR A 105 -6.79 -0.16 -7.94
N HIS A 106 -7.96 0.35 -7.56
CA HIS A 106 -9.22 0.08 -8.26
C HIS A 106 -9.15 0.37 -9.76
N GLY A 107 -8.51 1.49 -10.15
CA GLY A 107 -8.28 1.83 -11.56
C GLY A 107 -7.23 0.92 -12.22
N GLY A 108 -6.16 0.60 -11.50
CA GLY A 108 -5.14 -0.35 -11.93
C GLY A 108 -5.70 -1.76 -12.17
N PHE A 109 -6.62 -2.20 -11.31
CA PHE A 109 -7.35 -3.46 -11.44
C PHE A 109 -8.12 -3.55 -12.76
N ALA A 110 -8.87 -2.50 -13.10
CA ALA A 110 -9.60 -2.45 -14.36
C ALA A 110 -8.64 -2.52 -15.57
N ALA A 111 -7.51 -1.80 -15.50
CA ALA A 111 -6.49 -1.83 -16.54
C ALA A 111 -5.79 -3.20 -16.64
N MET A 112 -5.52 -3.86 -15.51
CA MET A 112 -4.94 -5.19 -15.49
C MET A 112 -5.92 -6.25 -16.01
N LYS A 113 -7.21 -6.14 -15.69
CA LYS A 113 -8.26 -7.02 -16.23
C LYS A 113 -8.33 -6.91 -17.76
N ASP A 114 -8.20 -5.70 -18.32
CA ASP A 114 -8.08 -5.51 -19.78
C ASP A 114 -6.80 -6.15 -20.34
N ALA A 115 -5.67 -5.97 -19.66
CA ALA A 115 -4.39 -6.53 -20.08
C ALA A 115 -4.38 -8.07 -20.09
N LEU A 116 -4.97 -8.70 -19.06
CA LEU A 116 -5.13 -10.15 -18.96
C LEU A 116 -6.15 -10.69 -19.98
N GLY A 117 -7.15 -9.89 -20.36
CA GLY A 117 -8.11 -10.23 -21.43
C GLY A 117 -7.55 -10.06 -22.84
N ASN A 118 -6.52 -9.23 -23.03
CA ASN A 118 -5.87 -8.96 -24.30
C ASN A 118 -4.35 -9.18 -24.24
N PRO A 119 -3.88 -10.38 -23.84
CA PRO A 119 -2.48 -10.59 -23.48
C PRO A 119 -1.55 -10.61 -24.71
N ASP A 120 -2.10 -10.79 -25.92
CA ASP A 120 -1.33 -10.74 -27.18
C ASP A 120 -0.61 -9.41 -27.41
N ARG A 121 -1.04 -8.30 -26.79
CA ARG A 121 -0.31 -7.00 -26.84
C ARG A 121 1.02 -7.04 -26.10
N PHE A 122 1.16 -7.97 -25.17
CA PHE A 122 2.34 -8.16 -24.33
C PHE A 122 3.18 -9.36 -24.79
N TYR A 123 2.57 -10.27 -25.55
CA TYR A 123 3.27 -11.34 -26.27
C TYR A 123 3.92 -10.78 -27.55
N GLY A 124 5.16 -11.19 -27.86
CA GLY A 124 5.78 -10.89 -29.17
C GLY A 124 6.63 -9.62 -29.30
N VAL A 125 6.81 -8.81 -28.24
CA VAL A 125 7.73 -7.64 -28.27
C VAL A 125 9.19 -8.02 -28.57
N GLU A 126 9.54 -9.31 -28.51
CA GLU A 126 10.89 -9.84 -28.74
C GLU A 126 10.98 -10.96 -29.78
N GLU A 127 9.96 -11.13 -30.63
CA GLU A 127 10.04 -12.06 -31.76
C GLU A 127 11.26 -11.77 -32.65
N TRP A 128 11.67 -10.49 -32.70
CA TRP A 128 12.88 -10.02 -33.38
C TRP A 128 14.19 -10.55 -32.76
N VAL A 129 14.25 -10.88 -31.47
CA VAL A 129 15.45 -11.45 -30.80
C VAL A 129 15.38 -12.97 -30.73
N LEU A 130 14.23 -13.49 -30.32
CA LEU A 130 14.06 -14.90 -29.95
C LEU A 130 13.65 -15.80 -31.14
N GLY A 131 13.28 -15.19 -32.28
CA GLY A 131 12.76 -15.87 -33.47
C GLY A 131 11.27 -16.21 -33.39
N GLU A 132 10.69 -16.61 -34.53
CA GLU A 132 9.30 -17.04 -34.76
C GLU A 132 9.01 -18.38 -34.05
N ALA A 133 9.13 -18.35 -32.72
CA ALA A 133 8.77 -19.36 -31.74
C ALA A 133 9.34 -18.86 -30.41
N SER A 134 8.72 -17.83 -29.84
CA SER A 134 8.65 -17.73 -28.38
C SER A 134 7.76 -18.89 -27.94
N ALA A 135 8.30 -20.10 -28.00
CA ALA A 135 7.70 -21.26 -27.37
C ALA A 135 7.78 -20.98 -25.87
N LEU A 136 6.77 -20.28 -25.36
CA LEU A 136 6.24 -20.63 -24.06
C LEU A 136 6.12 -22.16 -24.10
N ASN A 137 6.87 -22.85 -23.23
CA ASN A 137 6.76 -24.30 -23.13
C ASN A 137 5.34 -24.73 -22.69
N GLU A 138 4.53 -23.76 -22.28
CA GLU A 138 3.13 -23.83 -21.89
C GLU A 138 2.23 -23.15 -22.94
N SER A 139 0.97 -23.59 -23.03
CA SER A 139 0.01 -22.95 -23.94
C SER A 139 -0.27 -21.50 -23.51
N LYS A 140 -0.65 -20.63 -24.44
CA LYS A 140 -1.01 -19.23 -24.13
C LYS A 140 -2.12 -19.14 -23.08
N GLU A 141 -3.03 -20.11 -23.08
CA GLU A 141 -4.13 -20.23 -22.13
C GLU A 141 -3.63 -20.58 -20.73
N GLN A 142 -2.68 -21.52 -20.62
CA GLN A 142 -2.06 -21.89 -19.34
C GLN A 142 -1.30 -20.71 -18.73
N LEU A 143 -0.51 -20.00 -19.55
CA LEU A 143 0.18 -18.80 -19.10
C LEU A 143 -0.80 -17.70 -18.68
N GLY A 144 -1.88 -17.49 -19.43
CA GLY A 144 -2.92 -16.52 -19.07
C GLY A 144 -3.54 -16.82 -17.71
N GLN A 145 -3.81 -18.09 -17.41
CA GLN A 145 -4.30 -18.53 -16.11
C GLN A 145 -3.26 -18.30 -15.01
N GLU A 146 -2.00 -18.67 -15.23
CA GLU A 146 -0.92 -18.45 -14.25
C GLU A 146 -0.77 -16.95 -13.90
N LEU A 147 -0.77 -16.08 -14.92
CA LEU A 147 -0.70 -14.63 -14.74
C LEU A 147 -1.90 -14.09 -13.97
N SER A 148 -3.11 -14.60 -14.24
CA SER A 148 -4.33 -14.21 -13.54
C SER A 148 -4.31 -14.66 -12.08
N ASP A 149 -3.90 -15.90 -11.80
CA ASP A 149 -3.80 -16.45 -10.45
C ASP A 149 -2.74 -15.71 -9.63
N ARG A 150 -1.59 -15.44 -10.25
CA ARG A 150 -0.54 -14.62 -9.65
C ARG A 150 -1.03 -13.21 -9.35
N TYR A 151 -1.66 -12.53 -10.31
CA TYR A 151 -2.19 -11.19 -10.09
C TYR A 151 -3.21 -11.17 -8.96
N THR A 152 -4.09 -12.17 -8.91
CA THR A 152 -5.07 -12.33 -7.83
C THR A 152 -4.37 -12.38 -6.46
N LYS A 153 -3.38 -13.26 -6.32
CA LYS A 153 -2.61 -13.38 -5.07
C LYS A 153 -1.90 -12.09 -4.70
N ASP A 154 -1.22 -11.46 -5.65
CA ASP A 154 -0.49 -10.22 -5.41
C ASP A 154 -1.44 -9.08 -5.01
N TYR A 155 -2.58 -8.95 -5.68
CA TYR A 155 -3.60 -7.94 -5.37
C TYR A 155 -4.12 -8.07 -3.94
N LEU A 156 -4.48 -9.29 -3.52
CA LEU A 156 -4.92 -9.54 -2.14
C LEU A 156 -3.80 -9.22 -1.15
N ASN A 157 -2.55 -9.59 -1.44
CA ASN A 157 -1.42 -9.32 -0.56
C ASN A 157 -1.13 -7.83 -0.42
N GLN A 158 -1.18 -7.06 -1.50
CA GLN A 158 -0.95 -5.60 -1.44
C GLN A 158 -1.91 -4.90 -0.48
N TRP A 159 -3.19 -5.26 -0.50
CA TRP A 159 -4.18 -4.66 0.39
C TRP A 159 -4.17 -5.23 1.81
N ARG A 160 -3.74 -6.48 1.99
CA ARG A 160 -3.44 -7.03 3.33
C ARG A 160 -2.24 -6.31 3.97
N ASP A 161 -1.18 -6.10 3.20
CA ASP A 161 0.04 -5.40 3.64
C ASP A 161 -0.24 -3.94 3.97
N PHE A 162 -1.08 -3.26 3.17
CA PHE A 162 -1.62 -1.94 3.49
C PHE A 162 -2.23 -1.91 4.90
N LEU A 163 -3.25 -2.75 5.15
CA LEU A 163 -3.92 -2.77 6.46
C LEU A 163 -3.00 -3.19 7.61
N LYS A 164 -2.02 -4.06 7.34
CA LYS A 164 -1.05 -4.54 8.33
C LYS A 164 -0.01 -3.46 8.69
N ALA A 165 0.42 -2.65 7.73
CA ALA A 165 1.37 -1.57 7.92
C ALA A 165 0.76 -0.38 8.68
N ALA A 166 -0.55 -0.17 8.55
CA ALA A 166 -1.27 0.85 9.28
C ALA A 166 -1.11 0.72 10.80
N THR A 167 -0.91 1.85 11.47
CA THR A 167 -0.79 1.94 12.93
C THR A 167 -1.41 3.23 13.45
N VAL A 168 -2.13 3.15 14.57
CA VAL A 168 -2.60 4.32 15.31
C VAL A 168 -1.48 4.89 16.18
N VAL A 169 -1.26 6.21 16.07
CA VAL A 169 -0.18 6.90 16.78
C VAL A 169 -0.44 6.89 18.29
N ARG A 170 0.55 6.47 19.07
CA ARG A 170 0.48 6.39 20.54
C ARG A 170 0.24 7.76 21.17
N PHE A 171 -0.34 7.75 22.38
CA PHE A 171 -0.59 8.95 23.17
C PHE A 171 0.57 9.19 24.15
N SER A 172 1.10 10.41 24.18
CA SER A 172 2.18 10.82 25.08
C SER A 172 1.69 11.40 26.40
N SER A 173 0.50 11.98 26.41
CA SER A 173 -0.12 12.65 27.56
C SER A 173 -1.65 12.69 27.42
N VAL A 174 -2.38 13.13 28.46
CA VAL A 174 -3.85 13.25 28.41
C VAL A 174 -4.29 14.30 27.40
N ASN A 175 -3.55 15.42 27.31
CA ASN A 175 -3.80 16.46 26.31
C ASN A 175 -3.58 15.94 24.88
N ASP A 176 -2.50 15.20 24.65
CA ASP A 176 -2.23 14.55 23.36
C ASP A 176 -3.32 13.53 23.00
N ALA A 177 -3.71 12.66 23.95
CA ALA A 177 -4.80 11.71 23.76
C ALA A 177 -6.11 12.40 23.39
N THR A 178 -6.44 13.49 24.09
CA THR A 178 -7.65 14.29 23.83
C THR A 178 -7.66 14.86 22.41
N ASN A 179 -6.53 15.43 21.97
CA ASN A 179 -6.40 15.98 20.61
C ASN A 179 -6.50 14.91 19.54
N LYS A 180 -5.82 13.78 19.71
CA LYS A 180 -5.81 12.66 18.76
C LYS A 180 -7.16 11.95 18.69
N LEU A 181 -7.80 11.70 19.82
CA LEU A 181 -9.15 11.12 19.85
C LEU A 181 -10.17 12.03 19.18
N ARG A 182 -10.07 13.36 19.36
CA ARG A 182 -10.94 14.32 18.64
C ARG A 182 -10.82 14.18 17.13
N LEU A 183 -9.61 13.99 16.60
CA LEU A 183 -9.38 13.76 15.18
C LEU A 183 -9.94 12.39 14.75
N LEU A 184 -9.72 11.34 15.55
CA LEU A 184 -10.19 9.98 15.27
C LEU A 184 -11.72 9.81 15.36
N SER A 185 -12.41 10.61 16.18
CA SER A 185 -13.87 10.63 16.27
C SER A 185 -14.53 11.65 15.35
N GLY A 186 -13.74 12.43 14.60
CA GLY A 186 -14.25 13.52 13.76
C GLY A 186 -14.88 13.04 12.45
N ASN A 187 -15.58 13.95 11.77
CA ASN A 187 -16.23 13.69 10.47
C ASN A 187 -15.24 13.32 9.35
N ARG A 188 -13.97 13.73 9.47
CA ARG A 188 -12.86 13.38 8.58
C ARG A 188 -11.83 12.51 9.30
N SER A 189 -12.29 11.55 10.09
CA SER A 189 -11.43 10.63 10.83
C SER A 189 -10.43 9.94 9.90
N PRO A 190 -9.10 10.10 10.10
CA PRO A 190 -8.11 9.44 9.27
C PRO A 190 -8.19 7.91 9.34
N LEU A 191 -8.61 7.37 10.48
CA LEU A 191 -8.81 5.92 10.61
C LEU A 191 -9.96 5.44 9.72
N MET A 192 -11.06 6.22 9.64
CA MET A 192 -12.17 5.87 8.76
C MET A 192 -11.82 6.07 7.28
N GLN A 193 -11.02 7.10 6.96
CA GLN A 193 -10.47 7.31 5.61
C GLN A 193 -9.60 6.12 5.16
N LEU A 194 -8.75 5.60 6.05
CA LEU A 194 -7.93 4.42 5.77
C LEU A 194 -8.80 3.21 5.38
N PHE A 195 -9.83 2.92 6.18
CA PHE A 195 -10.74 1.81 5.90
C PHE A 195 -11.55 2.02 4.63
N TRP A 196 -11.99 3.25 4.35
CA TRP A 196 -12.68 3.59 3.10
C TRP A 196 -11.77 3.37 1.88
N VAL A 197 -10.50 3.78 1.93
CA VAL A 197 -9.54 3.53 0.85
C VAL A 197 -9.39 2.03 0.60
N ALA A 198 -9.16 1.24 1.65
CA ALA A 198 -9.04 -0.21 1.51
C ALA A 198 -10.34 -0.82 0.95
N ALA A 199 -11.50 -0.40 1.42
CA ALA A 199 -12.80 -0.89 0.96
C ALA A 199 -13.04 -0.61 -0.53
N VAL A 200 -12.84 0.62 -0.99
CA VAL A 200 -13.06 1.00 -2.40
C VAL A 200 -12.14 0.22 -3.33
N ASN A 201 -10.89 0.00 -2.93
CA ASN A 201 -9.95 -0.74 -3.78
C ASN A 201 -10.11 -2.25 -3.69
N THR A 202 -10.75 -2.79 -2.65
CA THR A 202 -10.95 -4.26 -2.50
C THR A 202 -12.34 -4.72 -2.89
N LYS A 203 -13.28 -3.80 -3.09
CA LYS A 203 -14.62 -4.08 -3.64
C LYS A 203 -14.56 -4.22 -5.16
N VAL A 204 -13.79 -5.20 -5.60
CA VAL A 204 -13.55 -5.54 -7.00
C VAL A 204 -14.02 -6.96 -7.30
N ASP A 205 -14.30 -7.23 -8.58
CA ASP A 205 -14.67 -8.56 -9.09
C ASP A 205 -13.41 -9.44 -9.21
N LEU A 206 -12.83 -9.80 -8.06
CA LEU A 206 -11.65 -10.64 -7.95
C LEU A 206 -11.95 -11.82 -6.99
N PRO A 207 -11.62 -13.07 -7.37
CA PRO A 207 -11.82 -14.23 -6.50
C PRO A 207 -11.20 -14.03 -5.11
N GLY A 208 -11.97 -14.33 -4.06
CA GLY A 208 -11.53 -14.21 -2.67
C GLY A 208 -11.60 -12.80 -2.08
N ALA A 209 -11.59 -11.72 -2.88
CA ALA A 209 -11.51 -10.35 -2.38
C ALA A 209 -12.68 -9.97 -1.44
N ALA A 210 -13.92 -10.28 -1.82
CA ALA A 210 -15.09 -9.97 -1.00
C ALA A 210 -15.06 -10.65 0.38
N LYS A 211 -14.54 -11.88 0.46
CA LYS A 211 -14.41 -12.60 1.74
C LYS A 211 -13.23 -12.07 2.55
N SER A 212 -12.07 -11.88 1.92
CA SER A 212 -10.85 -11.45 2.60
C SER A 212 -10.91 -10.01 3.11
N PHE A 213 -11.71 -9.14 2.50
CA PHE A 213 -11.82 -7.73 2.89
C PHE A 213 -13.21 -7.34 3.40
N ASP A 214 -14.04 -8.32 3.79
CA ASP A 214 -15.39 -8.09 4.33
C ASP A 214 -15.39 -7.07 5.48
N ALA A 215 -14.42 -7.16 6.41
CA ALA A 215 -14.34 -6.26 7.56
C ALA A 215 -14.20 -4.77 7.16
N VAL A 216 -13.27 -4.43 6.26
CA VAL A 216 -13.12 -3.03 5.80
C VAL A 216 -14.32 -2.58 4.96
N GLN A 217 -14.89 -3.48 4.16
CA GLN A 217 -16.05 -3.17 3.32
C GLN A 217 -17.32 -2.92 4.15
N ARG A 218 -17.49 -3.61 5.28
CA ARG A 218 -18.56 -3.35 6.26
C ARG A 218 -18.34 -2.05 7.01
N VAL A 219 -17.13 -1.84 7.53
CA VAL A 219 -16.79 -0.61 8.26
C VAL A 219 -17.00 0.64 7.39
N ALA A 220 -16.69 0.56 6.10
CA ALA A 220 -16.90 1.64 5.14
C ALA A 220 -18.25 1.57 4.41
N ASN A 221 -19.21 0.76 4.88
CA ASN A 221 -20.50 0.62 4.20
C ASN A 221 -21.28 1.94 4.20
N GLY A 222 -21.63 2.43 3.01
CA GLY A 222 -22.28 3.74 2.83
C GLY A 222 -21.35 4.95 2.93
N ALA A 223 -20.05 4.76 3.19
CA ALA A 223 -19.07 5.83 3.23
C ALA A 223 -18.72 6.32 1.81
N THR A 224 -18.37 7.60 1.71
CA THR A 224 -17.91 8.27 0.49
C THR A 224 -16.58 8.96 0.74
N GLU A 225 -15.96 9.49 -0.32
CA GLU A 225 -14.71 10.24 -0.19
C GLU A 225 -14.88 11.49 0.71
N ASP A 226 -15.99 12.20 0.55
CA ASP A 226 -16.32 13.41 1.32
C ASP A 226 -16.86 13.10 2.72
N HIS A 227 -17.42 11.90 2.90
CA HIS A 227 -17.95 11.41 4.17
C HIS A 227 -17.47 9.97 4.44
N PRO A 228 -16.24 9.80 4.93
CA PRO A 228 -15.61 8.48 5.06
C PRO A 228 -16.16 7.66 6.24
N ILE A 229 -17.34 7.98 6.76
CA ILE A 229 -17.95 7.30 7.90
C ILE A 229 -19.00 6.31 7.41
N GLY A 230 -18.81 5.03 7.71
CA GLY A 230 -19.81 4.01 7.40
C GLY A 230 -20.98 4.00 8.38
N ALA A 231 -22.09 3.40 7.95
CA ALA A 231 -23.32 3.32 8.76
C ALA A 231 -23.11 2.55 10.06
N ASP A 232 -22.30 1.48 10.04
CA ASP A 232 -22.17 0.55 11.15
C ASP A 232 -21.19 1.03 12.24
N VAL A 233 -20.38 2.07 11.98
CA VAL A 233 -19.35 2.56 12.92
C VAL A 233 -19.77 3.75 13.78
N GLN A 234 -21.01 4.23 13.63
CA GLN A 234 -21.51 5.42 14.34
C GLN A 234 -21.44 5.29 15.87
N SER A 235 -21.80 4.11 16.41
CA SER A 235 -21.71 3.80 17.84
C SER A 235 -20.27 3.89 18.34
N TYR A 236 -19.32 3.38 17.56
CA TYR A 236 -17.90 3.45 17.90
C TYR A 236 -17.39 4.90 17.92
N LEU A 237 -17.70 5.72 16.91
CA LEU A 237 -17.28 7.12 16.87
C LEU A 237 -17.90 7.94 18.01
N THR A 238 -19.16 7.67 18.35
CA THR A 238 -19.85 8.30 19.49
C THR A 238 -19.17 7.92 20.81
N SER A 239 -18.83 6.65 21.01
CA SER A 239 -18.11 6.19 22.21
C SER A 239 -16.69 6.75 22.29
N LEU A 240 -15.97 6.89 21.18
CA LEU A 240 -14.67 7.57 21.14
C LEU A 240 -14.78 9.04 21.52
N ASN A 241 -15.83 9.72 21.06
CA ASN A 241 -16.09 11.11 21.44
C ASN A 241 -16.38 11.23 22.94
N GLY A 242 -17.18 10.32 23.50
CA GLY A 242 -17.41 10.25 24.95
C GLY A 242 -16.13 10.02 25.75
N LEU A 243 -15.25 9.12 25.29
CA LEU A 243 -13.93 8.91 25.90
C LEU A 243 -13.06 10.16 25.82
N GLN A 244 -13.03 10.84 24.67
CA GLN A 244 -12.33 12.11 24.49
C GLN A 244 -12.81 13.18 25.48
N GLY A 245 -14.13 13.30 25.69
CA GLY A 245 -14.70 14.23 26.67
C GLY A 245 -14.26 13.93 28.11
N ASN A 246 -14.19 12.66 28.49
CA ASN A 246 -13.71 12.25 29.82
C ASN A 246 -12.22 12.56 30.01
N LEU A 247 -11.38 12.33 28.98
CA LEU A 247 -9.97 12.70 29.03
C LEU A 247 -9.77 14.22 29.07
N TYR A 248 -10.60 14.98 28.37
CA TYR A 248 -10.58 16.44 28.45
C TYR A 248 -10.88 16.93 29.87
N ALA A 249 -11.91 16.37 30.52
CA ALA A 249 -12.23 16.71 31.91
C ALA A 249 -11.08 16.39 32.88
N LEU A 250 -10.38 15.26 32.66
CA LEU A 250 -9.16 14.92 33.42
C LEU A 250 -8.03 15.93 33.21
N ALA A 251 -7.81 16.38 31.98
CA ALA A 251 -6.76 17.34 31.66
C ALA A 251 -7.06 18.77 32.15
N ALA A 252 -8.35 19.11 32.26
CA ALA A 252 -8.81 20.42 32.69
C ALA A 252 -8.97 20.55 34.22
N ALA A 253 -8.81 19.47 34.97
CA ALA A 253 -8.95 19.47 36.41
C ALA A 253 -7.86 20.34 37.08
N PRO A 254 -8.20 21.23 38.04
CA PRO A 254 -7.22 22.01 38.77
C PRO A 254 -6.21 21.13 39.52
N GLU A 255 -4.97 21.60 39.66
CA GLU A 255 -3.95 20.92 40.45
C GLU A 255 -4.43 20.68 41.90
N GLY A 256 -4.18 19.48 42.44
CA GLY A 256 -4.63 19.08 43.77
C GLY A 256 -6.08 18.58 43.86
N THR A 257 -6.82 18.54 42.74
CA THR A 257 -8.15 17.90 42.70
C THR A 257 -8.03 16.38 42.85
N ASP A 258 -8.89 15.76 43.67
CA ASP A 258 -9.04 14.31 43.67
C ASP A 258 -9.65 13.84 42.35
N LEU A 259 -8.88 13.11 41.55
CA LEU A 259 -9.27 12.64 40.22
C LEU A 259 -9.96 11.26 40.24
N THR A 260 -10.22 10.66 41.40
CA THR A 260 -10.71 9.28 41.51
C THR A 260 -11.99 9.05 40.68
N SER A 261 -12.96 9.95 40.79
CA SER A 261 -14.22 9.87 40.05
C SER A 261 -14.00 10.03 38.54
N ALA A 262 -13.22 11.04 38.13
CA ALA A 262 -12.92 11.33 36.73
C ALA A 262 -12.13 10.18 36.06
N LEU A 263 -11.18 9.57 36.77
CA LEU A 263 -10.44 8.40 36.30
C LEU A 263 -11.35 7.19 36.12
N ASN A 264 -12.26 6.93 37.06
CA ASN A 264 -13.24 5.85 36.95
C ASN A 264 -14.19 6.08 35.76
N SER A 265 -14.68 7.31 35.56
CA SER A 265 -15.52 7.66 34.41
C SER A 265 -14.79 7.47 33.09
N ALA A 266 -13.51 7.85 33.01
CA ALA A 266 -12.70 7.62 31.81
C ALA A 266 -12.48 6.12 31.51
N LEU A 267 -12.28 5.29 32.54
CA LEU A 267 -12.17 3.83 32.37
C LEU A 267 -13.49 3.20 31.89
N LEU A 268 -14.63 3.66 32.42
CA LEU A 268 -15.94 3.22 31.95
C LEU A 268 -16.17 3.60 30.48
N ALA A 269 -15.84 4.84 30.09
CA ALA A 269 -15.93 5.29 28.71
C ALA A 269 -15.04 4.47 27.76
N ALA A 270 -13.83 4.10 28.19
CA ALA A 270 -12.96 3.20 27.43
C ALA A 270 -13.59 1.79 27.28
N GLY A 271 -14.23 1.28 28.33
CA GLY A 271 -14.98 0.03 28.29
C GLY A 271 -16.14 0.07 27.27
N SER A 272 -16.92 1.14 27.28
CA SER A 272 -18.01 1.36 26.31
C SER A 272 -17.48 1.41 24.87
N ALA A 273 -16.40 2.16 24.61
CA ALA A 273 -15.77 2.22 23.29
C ALA A 273 -15.28 0.85 22.81
N ARG A 274 -14.64 0.05 23.69
CA ARG A 274 -14.23 -1.32 23.36
C ARG A 274 -15.43 -2.21 23.03
N SER A 275 -16.53 -2.09 23.79
CA SER A 275 -17.76 -2.82 23.48
C SER A 275 -18.33 -2.44 22.12
N SER A 276 -18.32 -1.15 21.75
CA SER A 276 -18.74 -0.71 20.41
C SER A 276 -17.88 -1.32 19.30
N VAL A 277 -16.55 -1.44 19.49
CA VAL A 277 -15.70 -2.15 18.53
C VAL A 277 -16.09 -3.62 18.41
N GLY A 278 -16.36 -4.28 19.54
CA GLY A 278 -16.83 -5.67 19.56
C GLY A 278 -18.16 -5.87 18.81
N GLN A 279 -19.09 -4.92 18.92
CA GLN A 279 -20.37 -4.95 18.19
C GLN A 279 -20.16 -4.85 16.67
N VAL A 280 -19.26 -3.95 16.22
CA VAL A 280 -18.92 -3.84 14.79
C VAL A 280 -18.25 -5.12 14.31
N ALA A 281 -17.28 -5.64 15.07
CA ALA A 281 -16.49 -6.81 14.69
C ALA A 281 -17.29 -8.13 14.70
N GLN A 282 -18.41 -8.20 15.43
CA GLN A 282 -19.27 -9.39 15.46
C GLN A 282 -19.82 -9.75 14.06
N GLY A 283 -19.95 -8.77 13.17
CA GLY A 283 -20.44 -8.98 11.80
C GLY A 283 -19.36 -9.37 10.80
N PHE A 284 -18.07 -9.40 11.18
CA PHE A 284 -16.98 -9.64 10.23
C PHE A 284 -16.90 -11.11 9.82
N LEU A 285 -16.74 -11.35 8.52
CA LEU A 285 -16.24 -12.63 8.04
C LEU A 285 -14.74 -12.73 8.32
N ILE A 286 -14.29 -13.95 8.61
CA ILE A 286 -12.88 -14.25 8.86
C ILE A 286 -12.14 -14.39 7.52
N ASP A 287 -11.06 -13.62 7.36
CA ASP A 287 -10.09 -13.84 6.29
C ASP A 287 -9.13 -14.96 6.72
N PRO A 288 -9.16 -16.14 6.08
CA PRO A 288 -8.40 -17.30 6.54
C PRO A 288 -6.89 -17.14 6.43
N ASP A 289 -6.39 -16.25 5.55
CA ASP A 289 -4.95 -16.11 5.32
C ASP A 289 -4.38 -14.84 5.97
N GLY A 290 -4.96 -13.68 5.67
CA GLY A 290 -4.42 -12.38 6.08
C GLY A 290 -4.97 -11.84 7.40
N HIS A 291 -6.01 -12.48 7.96
CA HIS A 291 -6.69 -12.04 9.18
C HIS A 291 -7.04 -10.55 9.20
N VAL A 292 -7.53 -10.05 8.06
CA VAL A 292 -7.95 -8.65 7.89
C VAL A 292 -9.02 -8.27 8.92
N ASP A 293 -9.93 -9.19 9.26
CA ASP A 293 -10.92 -9.02 10.33
C ASP A 293 -10.27 -8.60 11.66
N SER A 294 -9.20 -9.29 12.04
CA SER A 294 -8.48 -9.07 13.28
C SER A 294 -7.66 -7.79 13.23
N GLN A 295 -7.07 -7.48 12.08
CA GLN A 295 -6.30 -6.24 11.89
C GLN A 295 -7.20 -4.99 11.93
N VAL A 296 -8.37 -5.02 11.27
CA VAL A 296 -9.36 -3.93 11.30
C VAL A 296 -9.87 -3.71 12.72
N ARG A 297 -10.24 -4.81 13.40
CA ARG A 297 -10.64 -4.77 14.80
C ARG A 297 -9.56 -4.14 15.68
N LYS A 298 -8.31 -4.60 15.54
CA LYS A 298 -7.16 -4.08 16.29
C LYS A 298 -6.98 -2.57 16.05
N LEU A 299 -7.02 -2.11 14.81
CA LEU A 299 -6.88 -0.68 14.49
C LEU A 299 -7.98 0.18 15.13
N MET A 300 -9.19 -0.35 15.30
CA MET A 300 -10.27 0.31 16.05
C MET A 300 -10.07 0.23 17.58
N GLU A 301 -9.48 -0.86 18.10
CA GLU A 301 -9.21 -1.03 19.53
C GLU A 301 -7.97 -0.25 20.02
N ASP A 302 -6.99 0.01 19.14
CA ASP A 302 -5.71 0.66 19.45
C ASP A 302 -5.89 2.03 20.15
N PRO A 303 -6.72 2.99 19.67
CA PRO A 303 -6.89 4.28 20.35
C PRO A 303 -7.58 4.14 21.72
N VAL A 304 -8.53 3.20 21.85
CA VAL A 304 -9.21 2.91 23.12
C VAL A 304 -8.22 2.36 24.14
N SER A 305 -7.40 1.39 23.72
CA SER A 305 -6.44 0.71 24.58
C SER A 305 -5.29 1.64 24.98
N ALA A 306 -4.84 2.53 24.09
CA ALA A 306 -3.86 3.56 24.41
C ALA A 306 -4.39 4.57 25.45
N ALA A 307 -5.64 5.03 25.31
CA ALA A 307 -6.29 5.90 26.29
C ALA A 307 -6.46 5.20 27.65
N GLU A 308 -6.95 3.96 27.66
CA GLU A 308 -7.13 3.19 28.89
C GLU A 308 -5.80 3.00 29.63
N ALA A 309 -4.73 2.64 28.92
CA ALA A 309 -3.40 2.48 29.52
C ALA A 309 -2.90 3.77 30.17
N LEU A 310 -3.16 4.92 29.54
CA LEU A 310 -2.82 6.24 30.07
C LEU A 310 -3.59 6.53 31.36
N VAL A 311 -4.91 6.32 31.37
CA VAL A 311 -5.78 6.53 32.56
C VAL A 311 -5.35 5.62 33.71
N ARG A 312 -5.05 4.34 33.43
CA ARG A 312 -4.59 3.38 34.45
C ARG A 312 -3.28 3.82 35.11
N ARG A 313 -2.33 4.34 34.33
CA ARG A 313 -1.06 4.86 34.87
C ARG A 313 -1.30 6.04 35.82
N LEU A 314 -2.20 6.95 35.48
CA LEU A 314 -2.57 8.08 36.34
C LEU A 314 -3.25 7.61 37.63
N ALA A 315 -4.17 6.65 37.54
CA ALA A 315 -4.83 6.07 38.71
C ALA A 315 -3.83 5.39 39.66
N THR A 316 -2.81 4.71 39.13
CA THR A 316 -1.74 4.14 39.96
C THR A 316 -0.90 5.23 40.62
N ALA A 317 -0.56 6.31 39.91
CA ALA A 317 0.22 7.41 40.45
C ALA A 317 -0.52 8.13 41.60
N GLN A 318 -1.83 8.37 41.46
CA GLN A 318 -2.64 9.00 42.50
C GLN A 318 -2.70 8.14 43.77
N LYS A 319 -2.93 6.82 43.64
CA LYS A 319 -2.93 5.90 44.80
C LYS A 319 -1.60 5.90 45.58
N LEU A 320 -0.48 6.10 44.89
CA LEU A 320 0.84 6.19 45.54
C LEU A 320 1.03 7.52 46.28
N GLN A 321 0.40 8.60 45.82
CA GLN A 321 0.40 9.89 46.50
C GLN A 321 -0.49 9.85 47.76
N ASP A 322 -1.64 9.19 47.69
CA ASP A 322 -2.55 9.05 48.84
C ASP A 322 -2.00 8.13 49.94
N HIS A 323 -1.13 7.18 49.59
CA HIS A 323 -0.51 6.21 50.52
C HIS A 323 1.02 6.14 50.32
N PRO A 324 1.80 7.14 50.79
CA PRO A 324 3.25 7.07 50.73
C PRO A 324 3.73 5.85 51.53
N ARG A 325 4.55 4.99 50.91
CA ARG A 325 5.19 3.86 51.61
C ARG A 325 5.94 4.43 52.82
N VAL A 326 5.46 4.11 54.02
CA VAL A 326 6.20 4.36 55.26
C VAL A 326 7.43 3.45 55.23
N THR A 327 8.57 3.98 54.80
CA THR A 327 9.87 3.35 55.04
C THR A 327 10.11 3.34 56.54
N GLN A 328 9.97 2.16 57.15
CA GLN A 328 10.57 1.84 58.45
C GLN A 328 12.04 1.44 58.25
#